data_AF-A0A9J8CSK5-F1
#
_entry.id   AF-A0A9J8CSK5-F1
#
_cell.length_a   1.000
_cell.length_b   1.000
_cell.length_c   1.000
_cell.angle_alpha   90.00
_cell.angle_beta   90.00
_cell.angle_gamma   90.00
#
_symmetry.space_group_name_H-M   'P 1'
#
loop_
_entity.id
_entity.type
_entity.pdbx_description
1 polymer ?
#
loop_
_entity_poly.entity_id
_entity_poly.type
_entity_poly.pdbx_seq_one_letter_code
_entity_poly.pdbx_strand_id
1 'polypeptide(L)'
;TTARPEPPGICRLKKAVLQRVGLSPEQHRQRFRSLELTEAGRPFVLAQQLRDSCRKWLLAGGSDAETIINKVVLEQFISRLPKRTSQWVQCHRPASLDLAIQLAEDQLAACSGVVNQTNQ
;
A
#
# COMPACT_ATOMS: atom_id res chain seq x y z
N THR A 1 3.54 -40.13 25.44
CA THR A 1 3.40 -39.99 23.97
C THR A 1 3.52 -38.52 23.62
N THR A 2 4.75 -38.04 23.43
CA THR A 2 5.06 -36.61 23.34
C THR A 2 4.89 -36.13 21.90
N ALA A 3 3.94 -35.23 21.68
CA ALA A 3 3.68 -34.59 20.39
C ALA A 3 4.89 -33.74 19.98
N ARG A 4 5.42 -34.02 18.79
CA ARG A 4 6.56 -33.32 18.18
C ARG A 4 6.10 -31.93 17.73
N PRO A 5 6.71 -30.83 18.17
CA PRO A 5 6.38 -29.51 17.66
C PRO A 5 6.95 -29.33 16.25
N GLU A 6 6.08 -28.95 15.31
CA GLU A 6 6.44 -28.61 13.93
C GLU A 6 7.45 -27.43 13.90
N PRO A 7 8.53 -27.50 13.10
CA PRO A 7 9.59 -26.50 13.12
C PRO A 7 9.10 -25.13 12.59
N PRO A 8 9.45 -24.00 13.26
CA PRO A 8 8.94 -22.64 12.97
C PRO A 8 9.50 -21.99 11.67
N GLY A 9 9.90 -22.80 10.68
CA GLY A 9 10.50 -22.33 9.42
C GLY A 9 9.53 -22.20 8.25
N ILE A 10 8.48 -23.03 8.20
CA ILE A 10 7.63 -23.19 7.01
C ILE A 10 6.73 -21.95 6.78
N CYS A 11 6.31 -21.27 7.85
CA CYS A 11 5.53 -20.02 7.73
C CYS A 11 6.38 -18.83 7.23
N ARG A 12 7.67 -18.77 7.56
CA ARG A 12 8.56 -17.69 7.09
C ARG A 12 8.94 -17.85 5.63
N LEU A 13 9.18 -19.07 5.18
CA LEU A 13 9.46 -19.34 3.77
C LEU A 13 8.22 -19.11 2.91
N LYS A 14 7.00 -19.43 3.38
CA LYS A 14 5.77 -19.01 2.68
C LYS A 14 5.67 -17.49 2.55
N LYS A 15 5.99 -16.73 3.61
CA LYS A 15 5.99 -15.26 3.58
C LYS A 15 7.08 -14.70 2.67
N ALA A 16 8.28 -15.30 2.66
CA ALA A 16 9.41 -14.87 1.84
C ALA A 16 9.28 -15.26 0.37
N VAL A 17 8.68 -16.41 0.05
CA VAL A 17 8.35 -16.83 -1.32
C VAL A 17 7.17 -16.02 -1.85
N LEU A 18 6.15 -15.73 -1.03
CA LEU A 18 5.12 -14.73 -1.34
C LEU A 18 5.71 -13.33 -1.53
N GLN A 19 6.82 -12.97 -0.88
CA GLN A 19 7.49 -11.68 -1.09
C GLN A 19 8.41 -11.65 -2.32
N ARG A 20 8.94 -12.80 -2.77
CA ARG A 20 9.82 -12.89 -3.95
C ARG A 20 9.07 -13.22 -5.25
N VAL A 21 7.85 -13.75 -5.17
CA VAL A 21 7.00 -14.11 -6.33
C VAL A 21 5.63 -13.41 -6.29
N GLY A 22 5.17 -12.96 -5.12
CA GLY A 22 3.92 -12.25 -4.95
C GLY A 22 4.13 -10.75 -4.86
N LEU A 23 3.38 -10.00 -5.65
CA LEU A 23 3.32 -8.55 -5.58
C LEU A 23 3.09 -8.10 -4.12
N SER A 24 3.73 -7.02 -3.67
CA SER A 24 3.44 -6.43 -2.36
C SER A 24 1.95 -6.03 -2.27
N PRO A 25 1.36 -5.88 -1.06
CA PRO A 25 -0.02 -5.40 -0.94
C PRO A 25 -0.24 -4.08 -1.70
N GLU A 26 0.78 -3.24 -1.70
CA GLU A 26 0.80 -1.96 -2.43
C GLU A 26 0.77 -2.14 -3.95
N GLN A 27 1.48 -3.13 -4.50
CA GLN A 27 1.41 -3.44 -5.92
C GLN A 27 0.05 -4.04 -6.32
N HIS A 28 -0.57 -4.83 -5.45
CA HIS A 28 -1.95 -5.31 -5.67
C HIS A 28 -2.97 -4.17 -5.67
N ARG A 29 -2.76 -3.15 -4.81
CA ARG A 29 -3.56 -1.92 -4.82
C ARG A 29 -3.43 -1.17 -6.13
N GLN A 30 -2.19 -0.93 -6.58
CA GLN A 30 -1.93 -0.25 -7.84
C GLN A 30 -2.60 -0.99 -9.00
N ARG A 31 -2.46 -2.32 -9.05
CA ARG A 31 -3.13 -3.14 -10.05
C ARG A 31 -4.66 -3.04 -9.97
N PHE A 32 -5.24 -3.09 -8.77
CA PHE A 32 -6.68 -2.93 -8.58
C PHE A 32 -7.19 -1.60 -9.16
N ARG A 33 -6.43 -0.51 -8.96
CA ARG A 33 -6.80 0.82 -9.47
C ARG A 33 -6.49 1.04 -10.96
N SER A 34 -5.55 0.31 -11.52
CA SER A 34 -5.16 0.39 -12.94
C SER A 34 -5.91 -0.60 -13.84
N LEU A 35 -6.77 -1.45 -13.27
CA LEU A 35 -7.56 -2.40 -14.04
C LEU A 35 -8.68 -1.67 -14.79
N GLU A 36 -8.63 -1.72 -16.11
CA GLU A 36 -9.61 -1.10 -16.99
C GLU A 36 -10.28 -2.16 -17.88
N LEU A 37 -11.53 -1.91 -18.26
CA LEU A 37 -12.20 -2.75 -19.24
C LEU A 37 -11.61 -2.43 -20.62
N THR A 38 -10.93 -3.39 -21.22
CA THR A 38 -10.47 -3.27 -22.60
C THR A 38 -11.66 -3.38 -23.58
N GLU A 39 -11.54 -2.82 -24.78
CA GLU A 39 -12.62 -2.82 -25.79
C GLU A 39 -13.08 -4.24 -26.19
N ALA A 40 -12.18 -5.24 -26.11
CA ALA A 40 -12.48 -6.65 -26.31
C ALA A 40 -12.67 -7.44 -24.99
N GLY A 41 -12.64 -6.75 -23.85
CA GLY A 41 -12.65 -7.33 -22.52
C GLY A 41 -14.02 -7.82 -22.09
N ARG A 42 -14.05 -8.95 -21.37
CA ARG A 42 -15.29 -9.46 -20.76
C ARG A 42 -15.50 -8.83 -19.38
N PRO A 43 -16.65 -8.18 -19.11
CA PRO A 43 -16.94 -7.57 -17.80
C PRO A 43 -16.80 -8.55 -16.64
N PHE A 44 -17.19 -9.80 -16.85
CA PHE A 44 -17.03 -10.86 -15.85
C PHE A 44 -15.56 -11.10 -15.47
N VAL A 45 -14.66 -11.14 -16.45
CA VAL A 45 -13.22 -11.36 -16.21
C VAL A 45 -12.63 -10.17 -15.48
N LEU A 46 -13.00 -8.94 -15.86
CA LEU A 46 -12.59 -7.73 -15.14
C LEU A 46 -13.05 -7.76 -13.68
N ALA A 47 -14.32 -8.11 -13.43
CA ALA A 47 -14.87 -8.20 -12.08
C ALA A 47 -14.13 -9.24 -11.22
N GLN A 48 -13.76 -10.39 -11.78
CA GLN A 48 -12.94 -11.40 -11.09
C GLN A 48 -11.55 -10.86 -10.76
N GLN A 49 -10.88 -10.21 -11.73
CA GLN A 49 -9.55 -9.63 -11.52
C GLN A 49 -9.55 -8.50 -10.47
N LEU A 50 -10.61 -7.66 -10.45
CA LEU A 50 -10.82 -6.64 -9.43
C LEU A 50 -11.00 -7.27 -8.05
N ARG A 51 -11.84 -8.31 -7.93
CA ARG A 51 -12.05 -9.02 -6.65
C ARG A 51 -10.76 -9.64 -6.13
N ASP A 52 -10.00 -10.31 -7.00
CA ASP A 52 -8.74 -10.96 -6.61
C ASP A 52 -7.69 -9.94 -6.18
N SER A 53 -7.55 -8.84 -6.92
CA SER A 53 -6.57 -7.79 -6.60
C SER A 53 -6.93 -7.08 -5.30
N CYS A 54 -8.21 -6.75 -5.11
CA CYS A 54 -8.73 -6.16 -3.88
C CYS A 54 -8.53 -7.09 -2.68
N ARG A 55 -8.84 -8.38 -2.82
CA ARG A 55 -8.64 -9.38 -1.76
C ARG A 55 -7.17 -9.51 -1.38
N LYS A 56 -6.26 -9.55 -2.36
CA LYS A 56 -4.82 -9.65 -2.11
C LYS A 56 -4.24 -8.37 -1.50
N TRP A 57 -4.84 -7.21 -1.76
CA TRP A 57 -4.47 -5.95 -1.12
C TRP A 57 -4.99 -5.84 0.33
N LEU A 58 -6.31 -6.01 0.50
CA LEU A 58 -6.98 -5.73 1.76
C LEU A 58 -6.86 -6.87 2.77
N LEU A 59 -6.89 -8.13 2.34
CA LEU A 59 -6.94 -9.31 3.23
C LEU A 59 -5.60 -10.04 3.37
N ALA A 60 -4.48 -9.46 2.90
CA ALA A 60 -3.16 -10.04 3.11
C ALA A 60 -2.84 -10.18 4.61
N GLY A 61 -3.02 -11.38 5.16
CA GLY A 61 -2.65 -11.73 6.53
C GLY A 61 -3.77 -11.74 7.58
N GLY A 62 -5.05 -11.72 7.17
CA GLY A 62 -6.18 -11.77 8.13
C GLY A 62 -6.53 -10.40 8.71
N SER A 63 -6.59 -9.38 7.85
CA SER A 63 -6.91 -8.01 8.24
C SER A 63 -8.33 -7.90 8.82
N ASP A 64 -8.44 -7.15 9.91
CA ASP A 64 -9.71 -6.76 10.52
C ASP A 64 -10.34 -5.56 9.79
N ALA A 65 -11.62 -5.27 10.06
CA ALA A 65 -12.34 -4.13 9.46
C ALA A 65 -11.57 -2.80 9.65
N GLU A 66 -11.01 -2.57 10.83
CA GLU A 66 -10.20 -1.38 11.13
C GLU A 66 -8.92 -1.32 10.30
N THR A 67 -8.30 -2.47 10.03
CA THR A 67 -7.10 -2.53 9.17
C THR A 67 -7.45 -2.22 7.71
N ILE A 68 -8.63 -2.65 7.24
CA ILE A 68 -9.13 -2.32 5.90
C ILE A 68 -9.37 -0.81 5.79
N ILE A 69 -10.07 -0.22 6.77
CA ILE A 69 -10.34 1.21 6.82
C ILE A 69 -9.02 1.99 6.78
N ASN A 70 -8.07 1.66 7.65
CA ASN A 70 -6.76 2.32 7.70
C ASN A 70 -6.01 2.26 6.38
N LYS A 71 -6.03 1.12 5.66
CA LYS A 71 -5.40 0.99 4.34
C LYS A 71 -6.05 1.90 3.29
N VAL A 72 -7.38 1.98 3.28
CA VAL A 72 -8.13 2.83 2.34
C VAL A 72 -7.92 4.31 2.67
N VAL A 73 -7.95 4.68 3.95
CA VAL A 73 -7.69 6.06 4.41
C VAL A 73 -6.27 6.48 4.09
N LEU A 74 -5.27 5.63 4.33
CA LEU A 74 -3.88 5.89 3.97
C LEU A 74 -3.70 6.13 2.47
N GLU A 75 -4.32 5.30 1.62
CA GLU A 75 -4.34 5.54 0.17
C GLU A 75 -4.95 6.90 -0.16
N GLN A 76 -6.13 7.19 0.40
CA GLN A 76 -6.86 8.40 0.10
C GLN A 76 -6.09 9.64 0.56
N PHE A 77 -5.46 9.57 1.74
CA PHE A 77 -4.60 10.61 2.29
C PHE A 77 -3.45 10.92 1.32
N ILE A 78 -2.66 9.91 0.95
CA ILE A 78 -1.50 10.08 0.04
C ILE A 78 -1.93 10.67 -1.31
N SER A 79 -3.07 10.23 -1.86
CA SER A 79 -3.57 10.72 -3.17
C SER A 79 -4.08 12.17 -3.14
N ARG A 80 -4.47 12.69 -1.97
CA ARG A 80 -4.96 14.06 -1.80
C ARG A 80 -3.85 15.06 -1.47
N LEU A 81 -2.66 14.57 -1.12
CA LEU A 81 -1.50 15.43 -0.89
C LEU A 81 -1.03 16.09 -2.21
N PRO A 82 -0.45 17.30 -2.15
CA PRO A 82 0.21 17.92 -3.30
C PRO A 82 1.25 16.97 -3.91
N LYS A 83 1.41 17.00 -5.24
CA LYS A 83 2.23 16.03 -6.00
C LYS A 83 3.64 15.82 -5.39
N ARG A 84 4.32 16.90 -5.01
CA ARG A 84 5.67 16.86 -4.42
C ARG A 84 5.67 16.12 -3.07
N THR A 85 4.71 16.42 -2.20
CA THR A 85 4.57 15.79 -0.88
C THR A 85 4.14 14.33 -1.02
N SER A 86 3.17 14.06 -1.89
CA SER A 86 2.68 12.69 -2.16
C SER A 86 3.80 11.79 -2.66
N GLN A 87 4.62 12.25 -3.63
CA GLN A 87 5.77 11.49 -4.13
C GLN A 87 6.78 11.19 -3.03
N TRP A 88 7.09 12.19 -2.19
CA TRP A 88 8.03 12.01 -1.09
C TRP A 88 7.52 10.98 -0.08
N VAL A 89 6.27 11.11 0.39
CA VAL A 89 5.65 10.14 1.30
C VAL A 89 5.64 8.73 0.70
N GLN A 90 5.33 8.59 -0.59
CA GLN A 90 5.33 7.30 -1.28
C GLN A 90 6.72 6.64 -1.35
N CYS A 91 7.79 7.43 -1.54
CA CYS A 91 9.17 6.92 -1.53
C CYS A 91 9.52 6.27 -0.19
N HIS A 92 8.97 6.77 0.91
CA HIS A 92 9.20 6.23 2.26
C HIS A 92 8.31 5.03 2.63
N ARG A 93 7.35 4.64 1.78
CA ARG A 93 6.47 3.47 1.95
C ARG A 93 5.90 3.33 3.39
N PRO A 94 5.12 4.30 3.86
CA PRO A 94 4.58 4.27 5.22
C PRO A 94 3.72 3.02 5.45
N ALA A 95 3.90 2.39 6.61
CA ALA A 95 3.13 1.21 7.02
C ALA A 95 1.81 1.57 7.73
N SER A 96 1.64 2.83 8.15
CA SER A 96 0.48 3.35 8.89
C SER A 96 0.14 4.77 8.48
N LEU A 97 -1.09 5.20 8.80
CA LEU A 97 -1.56 6.57 8.57
C LEU A 97 -0.74 7.58 9.38
N ASP A 98 -0.47 7.30 10.65
CA ASP A 98 0.32 8.19 11.52
C ASP A 98 1.70 8.48 10.94
N LEU A 99 2.39 7.45 10.44
CA LEU A 99 3.68 7.61 9.81
C LEU A 99 3.57 8.45 8.53
N ALA A 100 2.51 8.28 7.74
CA ALA A 100 2.29 9.07 6.53
C ALA A 100 2.01 10.54 6.84
N ILE A 101 1.28 10.83 7.93
CA ILE A 101 1.00 12.20 8.39
C ILE A 101 2.31 12.87 8.81
N GLN A 102 3.09 12.22 9.69
CA GLN A 102 4.38 12.76 10.14
C GLN A 102 5.29 13.08 8.95
N LEU A 103 5.39 12.14 8.01
CA LEU A 103 6.16 12.33 6.78
C LEU A 103 5.63 13.52 5.94
N ALA A 104 4.32 13.65 5.78
CA ALA A 104 3.75 14.76 5.02
C ALA A 104 4.03 16.11 5.68
N GLU A 105 3.92 16.19 7.01
CA GLU A 105 4.22 17.40 7.80
C GLU A 105 5.69 17.79 7.69
N ASP A 106 6.61 16.84 7.85
CA ASP A 106 8.06 17.08 7.72
C ASP A 106 8.40 17.68 6.35
N GLN A 107 7.84 17.12 5.27
CA GLN A 107 8.08 17.61 3.92
C GLN A 107 7.44 18.97 3.65
N LEU A 108 6.27 19.24 4.23
CA LEU A 108 5.62 20.54 4.14
C LEU A 108 6.41 21.62 4.88
N ALA A 109 6.88 21.32 6.10
CA ALA A 109 7.75 22.20 6.87
C ALA A 109 9.06 22.52 6.12
N ALA A 110 9.70 21.49 5.55
CA ALA A 110 10.91 21.65 4.74
C ALA A 110 10.66 22.49 3.46
N CYS A 111 9.51 22.33 2.80
CA CYS A 111 9.16 23.10 1.60
C CYS A 111 8.72 24.54 1.92
N SER A 112 8.13 24.79 3.10
CA SER A 112 7.79 26.15 3.55
C SER A 112 9.00 27.00 3.96
N GLY A 113 10.17 26.39 4.19
CA GLY A 113 11.41 27.07 4.54
C GLY A 113 12.18 27.69 3.36
N VAL A 114 11.66 27.62 2.12
CA VAL A 114 12.34 28.12 0.90
C VAL A 114 11.69 29.39 0.35
N VAL A 115 10.99 30.16 1.18
CA VAL A 115 10.56 31.53 0.84
C VAL A 115 11.02 32.44 1.96
N ASN A 116 12.24 32.97 1.83
CA ASN A 116 12.65 34.34 2.21
C ASN A 116 14.17 34.45 2.25
N GLN A 117 14.77 34.93 1.16
CA GLN A 117 15.88 35.91 1.09
C GLN A 117 16.64 35.77 -0.23
N THR A 118 16.05 36.30 -1.30
CA THR A 118 16.83 36.93 -2.38
C THR A 118 16.16 38.25 -2.72
N ASN A 119 16.60 39.31 -2.06
CA ASN A 119 16.88 40.57 -2.75
C ASN A 119 17.78 41.39 -1.85
N GLN A 120 19.03 41.44 -2.30
CA GLN A 120 20.05 42.40 -1.96
C GLN A 120 19.64 43.79 -2.43
#